data_AF-A0A1F9P0L4-F1
#
_entry.id   AF-A0A1F9P0L4-F1
#
_cell.length_a   1.000
_cell.length_b   1.000
_cell.length_c   1.000
_cell.angle_alpha   90.00
_cell.angle_beta   90.00
_cell.angle_gamma   90.00
#
_symmetry.space_group_name_H-M   'P 1'
#
loop_
_entity.id
_entity.type
_entity.pdbx_description
1 polymer ?
#
loop_
_entity_poly.entity_id
_entity_poly.type
_entity_poly.pdbx_seq_one_letter_code
_entity_poly.pdbx_strand_id
1 'polypeptide(L)'
;MTCFRSILFDESGIRTVIDGREAPEFFTDLNLDQVVASITAGFEEYNLKPIFHSPLTRVETIHYRHEILRDLENRELFGYIKSFARKMRAMRGHLAQADKLRYKYQKERRFLEAADIYCDAVSGLTHDLTLADLRSRGFLAFREFLTSYTRSGDFASLLAETRKLIADLSGVRYCLHIKGNRVKVSRYESEPDYSAEVLRTFEKFKQGSVREYRFDFSSDPEMNHIEAAVLDLVALRYPGIFSSLDQYCHRHCDYLDATIGVYDREVQFYVACLEHVERFKPSGLPFCYPTVIDRSKEIHGHEVFDLALANTLIRKHAPVVTNDFFLKDPERIFVVSGANQGGKTTFARTIGQLHYLAGIGCPVPGREARLFLFDSLFTHFEREEDLRNLSGKLEDDLLRIHGILERATPDSILIMNESFGSTTLSDALF
;
A
#
# COMPACT_ATOMS: atom_id res chain seq x y z
N MET A 1 -18.66 22.49 4.91
CA MET A 1 -18.12 21.42 4.04
C MET A 1 -16.79 21.00 4.63
N THR A 2 -16.72 19.78 5.16
CA THR A 2 -15.49 19.22 5.73
C THR A 2 -14.57 18.80 4.58
N CYS A 3 -13.42 19.47 4.46
CA CYS A 3 -12.39 19.13 3.48
C CYS A 3 -11.83 17.73 3.78
N PHE A 4 -11.86 16.81 2.81
CA PHE A 4 -11.23 15.49 2.92
C PHE A 4 -9.72 15.66 3.15
N ARG A 5 -9.15 14.86 4.06
CA ARG A 5 -7.72 14.95 4.39
C ARG A 5 -6.99 13.62 4.48
N SER A 6 -7.69 12.55 4.84
CA SER A 6 -7.13 11.23 5.06
C SER A 6 -8.23 10.20 4.89
N ILE A 7 -7.86 9.03 4.36
CA ILE A 7 -8.71 7.85 4.36
C ILE A 7 -8.45 7.00 5.60
N LEU A 8 -7.43 7.30 6.43
CA LEU A 8 -7.14 6.58 7.68
C LEU A 8 -7.77 7.19 8.94
N PHE A 9 -8.14 8.48 8.90
CA PHE A 9 -8.57 9.26 10.06
C PHE A 9 -9.81 10.11 9.75
N ASP A 10 -10.71 10.16 10.72
CA ASP A 10 -11.95 10.93 10.72
C ASP A 10 -11.75 12.43 11.05
N GLU A 11 -10.68 12.78 11.78
CA GLU A 11 -10.38 14.14 12.23
C GLU A 11 -9.02 14.69 11.71
N SER A 12 -8.96 16.01 11.51
CA SER A 12 -7.88 16.70 10.82
C SER A 12 -6.51 16.78 11.54
N GLY A 13 -6.44 16.40 12.83
CA GLY A 13 -5.26 16.60 13.68
C GLY A 13 -4.40 15.36 13.98
N ILE A 14 -4.84 14.16 13.56
CA ILE A 14 -4.22 12.88 13.96
C ILE A 14 -3.07 12.47 13.00
N ARG A 15 -2.94 13.15 11.85
CA ARG A 15 -2.04 12.80 10.74
C ARG A 15 -0.53 12.94 11.04
N THR A 16 -0.15 13.74 12.03
CA THR A 16 1.22 14.23 12.23
C THR A 16 2.19 13.28 12.95
N VAL A 17 1.82 12.02 13.23
CA VAL A 17 2.58 11.17 14.19
C VAL A 17 2.83 9.73 13.70
N ILE A 18 2.68 9.42 12.41
CA ILE A 18 2.81 8.04 11.90
C ILE A 18 4.20 7.76 11.35
N ASP A 19 4.75 8.67 10.55
CA ASP A 19 6.03 8.44 9.91
C ASP A 19 7.16 8.44 10.95
N GLY A 20 8.01 7.40 10.91
CA GLY A 20 9.09 7.19 11.87
C GLY A 20 8.72 6.36 13.11
N ARG A 21 7.49 5.86 13.25
CA ARG A 21 7.14 4.94 14.34
C ARG A 21 7.80 3.58 14.18
N GLU A 22 8.62 3.22 15.17
CA GLU A 22 9.21 1.90 15.31
C GLU A 22 8.21 0.88 15.84
N ALA A 23 8.51 -0.40 15.66
CA ALA A 23 7.67 -1.49 16.16
C ALA A 23 7.69 -1.50 17.70
N PRO A 24 6.53 -1.57 18.38
CA PRO A 24 6.48 -1.77 19.82
C PRO A 24 7.22 -3.03 20.29
N GLU A 25 7.80 -3.00 21.48
CA GLU A 25 8.64 -4.09 22.02
C GLU A 25 7.91 -5.44 22.08
N PHE A 26 6.60 -5.44 22.35
CA PHE A 26 5.78 -6.64 22.44
C PHE A 26 5.54 -7.34 21.09
N PHE A 27 5.96 -6.75 19.96
CA PHE A 27 5.69 -7.31 18.64
C PHE A 27 6.30 -8.70 18.46
N THR A 28 7.55 -8.86 18.88
CA THR A 28 8.27 -10.13 18.78
C THR A 28 7.63 -11.20 19.65
N ASP A 29 7.22 -10.85 20.87
CA ASP A 29 6.57 -11.78 21.81
C ASP A 29 5.24 -12.31 21.23
N LEU A 30 4.49 -11.44 20.56
CA LEU A 30 3.18 -11.73 19.97
C LEU A 30 3.23 -12.17 18.50
N ASN A 31 4.41 -12.29 17.89
CA ASN A 31 4.61 -12.52 16.45
C ASN A 31 3.90 -11.49 15.55
N LEU A 32 3.64 -10.27 16.04
CA LEU A 32 3.01 -9.19 15.27
C LEU A 32 3.94 -8.67 14.17
N ASP A 33 5.25 -8.75 14.39
CA ASP A 33 6.28 -8.47 13.38
C ASP A 33 6.11 -9.37 12.14
N GLN A 34 5.87 -10.67 12.35
CA GLN A 34 5.63 -11.63 11.26
C GLN A 34 4.29 -11.37 10.56
N VAL A 35 3.26 -11.02 11.33
CA VAL A 35 1.93 -10.65 10.79
C VAL A 35 2.07 -9.42 9.89
N VAL A 36 2.64 -8.33 10.39
CA VAL A 36 2.81 -7.07 9.64
C VAL A 36 3.71 -7.28 8.42
N ALA A 37 4.82 -8.02 8.57
CA ALA A 37 5.66 -8.38 7.42
C ALA A 37 4.85 -9.14 6.35
N SER A 38 4.00 -10.09 6.75
CA SER A 38 3.19 -10.85 5.81
C SER A 38 2.05 -10.05 5.16
N ILE A 39 1.51 -9.04 5.85
CA ILE A 39 0.48 -8.13 5.30
C ILE A 39 1.12 -7.18 4.29
N THR A 40 2.27 -6.59 4.64
CA THR A 40 2.94 -5.57 3.83
C THR A 40 3.79 -6.10 2.68
N ALA A 41 3.95 -7.43 2.56
CA ALA A 41 4.69 -8.05 1.47
C ALA A 41 4.08 -7.73 0.10
N GLY A 42 4.87 -7.14 -0.79
CA GLY A 42 4.43 -6.63 -2.11
C GLY A 42 3.97 -5.18 -2.12
N PHE A 43 4.03 -4.48 -0.98
CA PHE A 43 3.67 -3.07 -0.80
C PHE A 43 4.85 -2.22 -0.29
N GLU A 44 6.09 -2.68 -0.50
CA GLU A 44 7.30 -2.07 0.07
C GLU A 44 7.46 -0.59 -0.32
N GLU A 45 7.07 -0.23 -1.55
CA GLU A 45 7.14 1.14 -2.06
C GLU A 45 6.30 2.15 -1.26
N TYR A 46 5.26 1.69 -0.56
CA TYR A 46 4.33 2.56 0.17
C TYR A 46 4.73 2.80 1.63
N ASN A 47 5.74 2.08 2.13
CA ASN A 47 6.21 2.18 3.52
C ASN A 47 5.03 2.13 4.53
N LEU A 48 4.28 1.02 4.52
CA LEU A 48 3.05 0.87 5.32
C LEU A 48 3.30 0.51 6.79
N LYS A 49 4.46 -0.07 7.13
CA LYS A 49 4.76 -0.55 8.50
C LYS A 49 4.48 0.48 9.60
N PRO A 50 4.83 1.77 9.46
CA PRO A 50 4.55 2.75 10.51
C PRO A 50 3.05 2.93 10.81
N ILE A 51 2.16 2.72 9.82
CA ILE A 51 0.70 2.73 10.04
C ILE A 51 0.29 1.55 10.94
N PHE A 52 0.88 0.38 10.74
CA PHE A 52 0.63 -0.81 11.56
C PHE A 52 1.22 -0.71 12.96
N HIS A 53 2.23 0.13 13.18
CA HIS A 53 2.85 0.35 14.50
C HIS A 53 2.12 1.40 15.34
N SER A 54 1.06 2.01 14.80
CA SER A 54 0.37 3.16 15.37
C SER A 54 -1.04 2.78 15.86
N PRO A 55 -1.20 2.26 17.10
CA PRO A 55 -2.52 1.99 17.65
C PRO A 55 -3.36 3.27 17.75
N LEU A 56 -4.65 3.13 17.48
CA LEU A 56 -5.64 4.19 17.59
C LEU A 56 -6.09 4.31 19.04
N THR A 57 -6.35 5.53 19.49
CA THR A 57 -6.78 5.82 20.87
C THR A 57 -8.28 6.09 20.99
N ARG A 58 -9.02 6.02 19.87
CA ARG A 58 -10.46 6.33 19.82
C ARG A 58 -11.22 5.25 19.08
N VAL A 59 -12.28 4.76 19.72
CA VAL A 59 -13.22 3.77 19.14
C VAL A 59 -13.84 4.30 17.84
N GLU A 60 -14.13 5.60 17.76
CA GLU A 60 -14.71 6.23 16.57
C GLU A 60 -13.79 6.13 15.34
N THR A 61 -12.48 6.35 15.51
CA THR A 61 -11.52 6.22 14.41
C THR A 61 -11.36 4.76 13.96
N ILE A 62 -11.48 3.79 14.88
CA ILE A 62 -11.54 2.36 14.54
C ILE A 62 -12.79 2.06 13.70
N HIS A 63 -13.96 2.57 14.10
CA HIS A 63 -15.20 2.42 13.33
C HIS A 63 -15.09 3.06 11.94
N TYR A 64 -14.48 4.23 11.84
CA TYR A 64 -14.20 4.88 10.56
C TYR A 64 -13.39 3.97 9.62
N ARG A 65 -12.34 3.31 10.13
CA ARG A 65 -11.57 2.32 9.33
C ARG A 65 -12.40 1.10 8.93
N HIS A 66 -13.25 0.59 9.83
CA HIS A 66 -14.15 -0.53 9.53
C HIS A 66 -15.20 -0.18 8.47
N GLU A 67 -15.73 1.05 8.45
CA GLU A 67 -16.64 1.50 7.38
C GLU A 67 -15.98 1.41 6.00
N ILE A 68 -14.73 1.87 5.89
CA ILE A 68 -13.97 1.86 4.63
C ILE A 68 -13.66 0.43 4.19
N LEU A 69 -13.23 -0.44 5.11
CA LEU A 69 -12.99 -1.85 4.81
C LEU A 69 -14.26 -2.53 4.27
N ARG A 70 -15.42 -2.25 4.87
CA ARG A 70 -16.71 -2.80 4.42
C ARG A 70 -17.11 -2.33 3.04
N ASP A 71 -16.90 -1.05 2.70
CA ASP A 71 -17.09 -0.57 1.33
C ASP A 71 -16.18 -1.34 0.36
N LEU A 72 -14.91 -1.57 0.73
CA LEU A 72 -13.92 -2.29 -0.07
C LEU A 72 -14.16 -3.80 -0.19
N GLU A 73 -15.09 -4.39 0.55
CA GLU A 73 -15.53 -5.78 0.29
C GLU A 73 -16.32 -5.89 -1.02
N ASN A 74 -16.86 -4.77 -1.53
CA ASN A 74 -17.43 -4.71 -2.87
C ASN A 74 -16.32 -4.92 -3.92
N ARG A 75 -16.43 -6.01 -4.68
CA ARG A 75 -15.42 -6.41 -5.69
C ARG A 75 -15.22 -5.38 -6.80
N GLU A 76 -16.26 -4.64 -7.18
CA GLU A 76 -16.14 -3.59 -8.21
C GLU A 76 -15.34 -2.41 -7.66
N LEU A 77 -15.71 -1.90 -6.48
CA LEU A 77 -14.97 -0.82 -5.82
C LEU A 77 -13.51 -1.20 -5.57
N PHE A 78 -13.27 -2.40 -5.06
CA PHE A 78 -11.92 -2.93 -4.85
C PHE A 78 -11.12 -2.97 -6.16
N GLY A 79 -11.76 -3.38 -7.25
CA GLY A 79 -11.18 -3.36 -8.60
C GLY A 79 -10.80 -1.95 -9.07
N TYR A 80 -11.66 -0.95 -8.83
CA TYR A 80 -11.38 0.44 -9.16
C TYR A 80 -10.18 0.99 -8.38
N ILE A 81 -10.11 0.74 -7.07
CA ILE A 81 -8.97 1.16 -6.23
C ILE A 81 -7.67 0.50 -6.70
N LYS A 82 -7.68 -0.80 -7.02
CA LYS A 82 -6.49 -1.48 -7.56
C LYS A 82 -6.08 -0.95 -8.94
N SER A 83 -7.05 -0.61 -9.79
CA SER A 83 -6.77 -0.01 -11.10
C SER A 83 -6.09 1.35 -10.95
N PHE A 84 -6.59 2.19 -10.05
CA PHE A 84 -5.98 3.46 -9.68
C PHE A 84 -4.55 3.28 -9.15
N ALA A 85 -4.36 2.40 -8.15
CA ALA A 85 -3.04 2.15 -7.55
C ALA A 85 -2.01 1.67 -8.59
N ARG A 86 -2.43 0.81 -9.54
CA ARG A 86 -1.57 0.38 -10.65
C ARG A 86 -1.15 1.54 -11.55
N LYS A 87 -2.08 2.45 -11.88
CA LYS A 87 -1.75 3.65 -12.68
C LYS A 87 -0.82 4.59 -11.90
N MET A 88 -1.07 4.82 -10.61
CA MET A 88 -0.20 5.65 -9.77
C MET A 88 1.22 5.08 -9.63
N ARG A 89 1.36 3.76 -9.49
CA ARG A 89 2.66 3.07 -9.54
C ARG A 89 3.34 3.24 -10.90
N ALA A 90 2.60 3.08 -12.00
CA ALA A 90 3.16 3.30 -13.34
C ALA A 90 3.67 4.73 -13.50
N MET A 91 2.87 5.73 -13.11
CA MET A 91 3.26 7.15 -13.11
C MET A 91 4.57 7.38 -12.34
N ARG A 92 4.68 6.89 -11.09
CA ARG A 92 5.93 6.98 -10.31
C ARG A 92 7.10 6.27 -10.99
N GLY A 93 6.83 5.14 -11.63
CA GLY A 93 7.82 4.41 -12.43
C GLY A 93 8.38 5.25 -13.58
N HIS A 94 7.53 6.01 -14.28
CA HIS A 94 7.97 6.93 -15.35
C HIS A 94 8.82 8.08 -14.78
N LEU A 95 8.44 8.66 -13.64
CA LEU A 95 9.25 9.70 -12.98
C LEU A 95 10.63 9.18 -12.53
N ALA A 96 10.67 8.02 -11.85
CA ALA A 96 11.91 7.41 -11.41
C ALA A 96 12.83 6.98 -12.58
N GLN A 97 12.25 6.67 -13.74
CA GLN A 97 13.03 6.46 -14.97
C GLN A 97 13.56 7.78 -15.52
N ALA A 98 12.74 8.85 -15.56
CA ALA A 98 13.14 10.16 -16.05
C ALA A 98 14.39 10.70 -15.32
N ASP A 99 14.49 10.48 -14.01
CA ASP A 99 15.64 10.90 -13.20
C ASP A 99 16.95 10.22 -13.63
N LYS A 100 16.87 8.98 -14.13
CA LYS A 100 18.04 8.17 -14.55
C LYS A 100 18.49 8.45 -15.98
N LEU A 101 17.60 8.99 -16.82
CA LEU A 101 17.92 9.25 -18.23
C LEU A 101 18.99 10.34 -18.38
N ARG A 102 19.65 10.39 -19.53
CA ARG A 102 20.69 11.39 -19.83
C ARG A 102 20.21 12.50 -20.75
N TYR A 103 19.34 12.18 -21.70
CA TYR A 103 18.94 13.10 -22.77
C TYR A 103 17.68 13.89 -22.39
N LYS A 104 17.74 15.21 -22.55
CA LYS A 104 16.70 16.17 -22.15
C LYS A 104 15.30 15.78 -22.66
N TYR A 105 15.10 15.69 -23.96
CA TYR A 105 13.78 15.43 -24.54
C TYR A 105 13.23 14.06 -24.19
N GLN A 106 14.10 13.09 -23.90
CA GLN A 106 13.68 11.78 -23.40
C GLN A 106 13.13 11.90 -21.97
N LYS A 107 13.79 12.68 -21.09
CA LYS A 107 13.28 12.99 -19.74
C LYS A 107 11.93 13.68 -19.78
N GLU A 108 11.82 14.72 -20.59
CA GLU A 108 10.60 15.52 -20.71
C GLU A 108 9.44 14.68 -21.27
N ARG A 109 9.72 13.78 -22.21
CA ARG A 109 8.72 12.82 -22.68
C ARG A 109 8.26 11.88 -21.56
N ARG A 110 9.17 11.34 -20.74
CA ARG A 110 8.80 10.50 -19.57
C ARG A 110 7.99 11.27 -18.53
N PHE A 111 8.33 12.53 -18.30
CA PHE A 111 7.55 13.41 -17.42
C PHE A 111 6.13 13.64 -17.96
N LEU A 112 5.99 13.92 -19.26
CA LEU A 112 4.68 14.06 -19.92
C LEU A 112 3.85 12.77 -19.84
N GLU A 113 4.46 11.60 -20.03
CA GLU A 113 3.80 10.29 -19.85
C GLU A 113 3.32 10.09 -18.41
N ALA A 114 4.12 10.47 -17.42
CA ALA A 114 3.75 10.38 -16.02
C ALA A 114 2.52 11.24 -15.70
N ALA A 115 2.51 12.49 -16.18
CA ALA A 115 1.38 13.40 -15.99
C ALA A 115 0.09 12.92 -16.68
N ASP A 116 0.20 12.31 -17.86
CA ASP A 116 -0.94 11.71 -18.57
C ASP A 116 -1.54 10.55 -17.78
N ILE A 117 -0.69 9.63 -17.30
CA ILE A 117 -1.12 8.50 -16.46
C ILE A 117 -1.77 9.00 -15.17
N TYR A 118 -1.24 10.05 -14.55
CA TYR A 118 -1.85 10.68 -13.38
C TYR A 118 -3.24 11.21 -13.70
N CYS A 119 -3.40 11.99 -14.77
CA CYS A 119 -4.69 12.55 -15.15
C CYS A 119 -5.72 11.44 -15.45
N ASP A 120 -5.31 10.39 -16.14
CA ASP A 120 -6.14 9.24 -16.45
C ASP A 120 -6.46 8.37 -15.22
N ALA A 121 -5.58 8.34 -14.21
CA ALA A 121 -5.83 7.69 -12.93
C ALA A 121 -6.89 8.44 -12.13
N VAL A 122 -6.71 9.75 -11.97
CA VAL A 122 -7.60 10.61 -11.19
C VAL A 122 -8.96 10.76 -11.85
N SER A 123 -9.00 10.99 -13.16
CA SER A 123 -10.26 11.08 -13.92
C SER A 123 -11.03 9.76 -13.90
N GLY A 124 -10.31 8.64 -14.08
CA GLY A 124 -10.88 7.30 -13.99
C GLY A 124 -11.47 7.02 -12.62
N LEU A 125 -10.69 7.24 -11.55
CA LEU A 125 -11.17 7.01 -10.19
C LEU A 125 -12.36 7.91 -9.83
N THR A 126 -12.37 9.16 -10.28
CA THR A 126 -13.51 10.08 -10.05
C THR A 126 -14.78 9.54 -10.71
N HIS A 127 -14.68 9.03 -11.94
CA HIS A 127 -15.80 8.40 -12.63
C HIS A 127 -16.26 7.13 -11.89
N ASP A 128 -15.33 6.25 -11.57
CA ASP A 128 -15.58 4.97 -10.91
C ASP A 128 -16.28 5.15 -9.54
N LEU A 129 -15.81 6.09 -8.72
CA LEU A 129 -16.41 6.40 -7.42
C LEU A 129 -17.79 7.07 -7.53
N THR A 130 -18.09 7.74 -8.65
CA THR A 130 -19.43 8.29 -8.90
C THR A 130 -20.46 7.19 -9.15
N LEU A 131 -20.03 6.07 -9.74
CA LEU A 131 -20.88 4.91 -10.02
C LEU A 131 -21.01 3.96 -8.83
N ALA A 132 -20.06 3.97 -7.90
CA ALA A 132 -20.05 3.08 -6.74
C ALA A 132 -21.09 3.45 -5.66
N ASP A 133 -21.72 2.41 -5.06
CA ASP A 133 -22.54 2.55 -3.84
C ASP A 133 -21.61 2.68 -2.62
N LEU A 134 -21.24 3.91 -2.29
CA LEU A 134 -20.35 4.24 -1.16
C LEU A 134 -21.17 4.55 0.09
N ARG A 135 -20.78 3.97 1.23
CA ARG A 135 -21.45 4.19 2.52
C ARG A 135 -20.53 4.78 3.57
N SER A 136 -19.24 4.49 3.50
CA SER A 136 -18.26 4.99 4.45
C SER A 136 -18.10 6.50 4.36
N ARG A 137 -17.97 7.14 5.52
CA ARG A 137 -17.73 8.59 5.58
C ARG A 137 -16.45 8.98 4.83
N GLY A 138 -15.43 8.12 4.87
CA GLY A 138 -14.17 8.33 4.18
C GLY A 138 -14.29 8.38 2.66
N PHE A 139 -14.89 7.37 2.03
CA PHE A 139 -15.05 7.39 0.57
C PHE A 139 -16.04 8.44 0.10
N LEU A 140 -17.10 8.72 0.86
CA LEU A 140 -18.03 9.82 0.55
C LEU A 140 -17.32 11.17 0.50
N ALA A 141 -16.53 11.49 1.53
CA ALA A 141 -15.73 12.71 1.57
C ALA A 141 -14.65 12.73 0.48
N PHE A 142 -14.00 11.60 0.20
CA PHE A 142 -12.99 11.52 -0.85
C PHE A 142 -13.57 11.72 -2.25
N ARG A 143 -14.75 11.16 -2.53
CA ARG A 143 -15.48 11.36 -3.79
C ARG A 143 -15.83 12.84 -3.99
N GLU A 144 -16.30 13.53 -2.95
CA GLU A 144 -16.57 14.97 -3.01
C GLU A 144 -15.30 15.77 -3.33
N PHE A 145 -14.19 15.44 -2.66
CA PHE A 145 -12.88 16.04 -2.93
C PHE A 145 -12.42 15.81 -4.37
N LEU A 146 -12.44 14.56 -4.86
CA LEU A 146 -12.03 14.23 -6.23
C LEU A 146 -12.90 14.93 -7.27
N THR A 147 -14.21 14.99 -7.03
CA THR A 147 -15.15 15.69 -7.91
C THR A 147 -14.84 17.19 -7.95
N SER A 148 -14.49 17.80 -6.82
CA SER A 148 -14.08 19.21 -6.78
C SER A 148 -12.72 19.43 -7.46
N TYR A 149 -11.74 18.55 -7.19
CA TYR A 149 -10.39 18.64 -7.75
C TYR A 149 -10.39 18.50 -9.28
N THR A 150 -11.10 17.50 -9.81
CA THR A 150 -11.19 17.28 -11.27
C THR A 150 -11.95 18.39 -12.01
N ARG A 151 -12.78 19.17 -11.30
CA ARG A 151 -13.45 20.37 -11.83
C ARG A 151 -12.64 21.66 -11.65
N SER A 152 -11.50 21.61 -10.95
CA SER A 152 -10.65 22.77 -10.75
C SER A 152 -10.01 23.23 -12.06
N GLY A 153 -9.71 24.53 -12.15
CA GLY A 153 -8.99 25.09 -13.29
C GLY A 153 -7.59 24.49 -13.46
N ASP A 154 -6.91 24.20 -12.35
CA ASP A 154 -5.55 23.65 -12.36
C ASP A 154 -5.51 22.25 -12.98
N PHE A 155 -6.40 21.34 -12.54
CA PHE A 155 -6.48 20.00 -13.10
C PHE A 155 -6.96 20.01 -14.56
N ALA A 156 -7.96 20.84 -14.88
CA ALA A 156 -8.46 20.97 -16.25
C ALA A 156 -7.37 21.48 -17.21
N SER A 157 -6.55 22.44 -16.76
CA SER A 157 -5.41 22.95 -17.51
C SER A 157 -4.34 21.88 -17.71
N LEU A 158 -3.93 21.18 -16.65
CA LEU A 158 -2.98 20.07 -16.71
C LEU A 158 -3.43 19.02 -17.74
N LEU A 159 -4.67 18.55 -17.65
CA LEU A 159 -5.22 17.53 -18.54
C LEU A 159 -5.25 17.98 -20.01
N ALA A 160 -5.73 19.21 -20.26
CA ALA A 160 -5.83 19.75 -21.61
C ALA A 160 -4.46 19.96 -22.25
N GLU A 161 -3.51 20.56 -21.50
CA GLU A 161 -2.15 20.79 -21.97
C GLU A 161 -1.40 19.47 -22.22
N THR A 162 -1.56 18.48 -21.32
CA THR A 162 -0.97 17.14 -21.46
C THR A 162 -1.42 16.46 -22.76
N ARG A 163 -2.74 16.36 -22.97
CA ARG A 163 -3.31 15.69 -24.15
C ARG A 163 -2.95 16.40 -25.44
N LYS A 164 -2.94 17.73 -25.42
CA LYS A 164 -2.52 18.53 -26.57
C LYS A 164 -1.06 18.26 -26.93
N LEU A 165 -0.14 18.28 -25.98
CA LEU A 165 1.28 18.02 -26.24
C LEU A 165 1.52 16.59 -26.75
N ILE A 166 0.82 15.60 -26.21
CA ILE A 166 0.89 14.23 -26.72
C ILE A 166 0.43 14.18 -28.18
N ALA A 167 -0.67 14.84 -28.53
CA ALA A 167 -1.16 14.91 -29.91
C ALA A 167 -0.18 15.65 -30.84
N ASP A 168 0.35 16.80 -30.41
CA ASP A 168 1.32 17.61 -31.17
C ASP A 168 2.61 16.82 -31.44
N LEU A 169 3.16 16.15 -30.42
CA LEU A 169 4.34 15.29 -30.56
C LEU A 169 4.06 14.08 -31.46
N SER A 170 2.89 13.45 -31.33
CA SER A 170 2.49 12.31 -32.17
C SER A 170 2.29 12.70 -33.63
N GLY A 171 2.01 13.98 -33.89
CA GLY A 171 1.90 14.57 -35.23
C GLY A 171 3.24 14.88 -35.90
N VAL A 172 4.36 14.83 -35.17
CA VAL A 172 5.68 15.09 -35.75
C VAL A 172 6.02 14.03 -36.80
N ARG A 173 6.37 14.49 -38.00
CA ARG A 173 6.85 13.66 -39.11
C ARG A 173 8.15 14.25 -39.66
N TYR A 174 9.17 13.44 -39.84
CA TYR A 174 10.47 13.91 -40.30
C TYR A 174 11.15 12.89 -41.21
N CYS A 175 12.02 13.38 -42.07
CA CYS A 175 12.80 12.57 -42.99
C CYS A 175 14.26 12.53 -42.53
N LEU A 176 14.83 11.33 -42.51
CA LEU A 176 16.25 11.10 -42.25
C LEU A 176 17.00 10.90 -43.56
N HIS A 177 17.89 11.83 -43.87
CA HIS A 177 18.78 11.74 -45.02
C HIS A 177 20.16 11.31 -44.54
N ILE A 178 20.56 10.07 -44.86
CA ILE A 178 21.83 9.48 -44.44
C ILE A 178 22.74 9.38 -45.67
N LYS A 179 23.89 10.08 -45.63
CA LYS A 179 24.92 10.01 -46.68
C LYS A 179 26.30 9.82 -46.05
N GLY A 180 26.82 8.60 -46.13
CA GLY A 180 28.06 8.23 -45.44
C GLY A 180 27.89 8.39 -43.93
N ASN A 181 28.77 9.18 -43.30
CA ASN A 181 28.72 9.50 -41.87
C ASN A 181 27.88 10.75 -41.54
N ARG A 182 27.20 11.35 -42.52
CA ARG A 182 26.40 12.57 -42.33
C ARG A 182 24.91 12.23 -42.27
N VAL A 183 24.27 12.62 -41.17
CA VAL A 183 22.81 12.56 -40.99
C VAL A 183 22.24 13.97 -41.11
N LYS A 184 21.18 14.14 -41.89
CA LYS A 184 20.41 15.37 -42.01
C LYS A 184 18.94 15.08 -41.74
N VAL A 185 18.32 15.88 -40.89
CA VAL A 185 16.88 15.84 -40.61
C VAL A 185 16.16 16.98 -41.35
N SER A 186 15.11 16.64 -42.08
CA SER A 186 14.15 17.58 -42.66
C SER A 186 12.73 17.28 -42.17
N ARG A 187 11.82 18.23 -42.32
CA ARG A 187 10.39 17.94 -42.15
C ARG A 187 9.92 17.01 -43.27
N TYR A 188 8.90 16.22 -42.98
CA TYR A 188 8.14 15.50 -44.00
C TYR A 188 7.18 16.48 -44.66
N GLU A 189 7.27 16.64 -45.97
CA GLU A 189 6.50 17.56 -46.81
C GLU A 189 5.60 16.80 -47.79
N SER A 190 4.98 15.71 -47.31
CA SER A 190 4.12 14.84 -48.14
C SER A 190 4.87 14.27 -49.35
N GLU A 191 6.14 13.94 -49.16
CA GLU A 191 6.95 13.33 -50.21
C GLU A 191 6.24 12.07 -50.73
N PRO A 192 6.20 11.87 -52.06
CA PRO A 192 5.48 10.75 -52.66
C PRO A 192 6.04 9.41 -52.16
N ASP A 193 5.13 8.51 -51.77
CA ASP A 193 5.51 7.14 -51.42
C ASP A 193 5.84 6.36 -52.69
N TYR A 194 7.07 6.52 -53.15
CA TYR A 194 7.60 5.75 -54.28
C TYR A 194 7.54 4.24 -54.03
N SER A 195 7.43 3.78 -52.78
CA SER A 195 7.27 2.35 -52.49
C SER A 195 5.99 1.81 -53.12
N ALA A 196 4.89 2.56 -53.08
CA ALA A 196 3.64 2.16 -53.71
C ALA A 196 3.76 2.07 -55.24
N GLU A 197 4.46 3.03 -55.86
CA GLU A 197 4.69 3.05 -57.31
C GLU A 197 5.65 1.93 -57.75
N VAL A 198 6.72 1.68 -57.00
CA VAL A 198 7.64 0.56 -57.21
C VAL A 198 6.91 -0.77 -57.04
N LEU A 199 6.14 -0.95 -55.96
CA LEU A 199 5.34 -2.15 -55.74
C LEU A 199 4.38 -2.40 -56.91
N ARG A 200 3.69 -1.36 -57.39
CA ARG A 200 2.79 -1.46 -58.56
C ARG A 200 3.53 -1.83 -59.84
N THR A 201 4.72 -1.27 -60.06
CA THR A 201 5.55 -1.54 -61.24
C THR A 201 6.03 -3.00 -61.27
N PHE A 202 6.37 -3.55 -60.12
CA PHE A 202 6.91 -4.91 -59.98
C PHE A 202 5.86 -5.96 -59.58
N GLU A 203 4.58 -5.58 -59.48
CA GLU A 203 3.48 -6.48 -59.06
C GLU A 203 3.39 -7.75 -59.92
N LYS A 204 3.62 -7.62 -61.24
CA LYS A 204 3.65 -8.75 -62.20
C LYS A 204 4.75 -9.78 -61.97
N PHE A 205 5.73 -9.47 -61.12
CA PHE A 205 6.84 -10.36 -60.76
C PHE A 205 6.72 -10.92 -59.34
N LYS A 206 5.63 -10.60 -58.61
CA LYS A 206 5.41 -11.05 -57.23
C LYS A 206 5.12 -12.56 -57.20
N GLN A 207 6.07 -13.35 -56.69
CA GLN A 207 5.91 -14.79 -56.48
C GLN A 207 5.68 -15.09 -54.99
N GLY A 208 4.45 -15.41 -54.62
CA GLY A 208 4.07 -15.81 -53.25
C GLY A 208 3.91 -14.67 -52.24
N SER A 209 3.73 -15.04 -50.96
CA SER A 209 3.65 -14.09 -49.83
C SER A 209 5.03 -13.53 -49.50
N VAL A 210 5.17 -12.20 -49.56
CA VAL A 210 6.42 -11.48 -49.29
C VAL A 210 6.73 -11.54 -47.79
N ARG A 211 7.98 -11.85 -47.43
CA ARG A 211 8.46 -11.70 -46.03
C ARG A 211 8.45 -10.22 -45.67
N GLU A 212 7.83 -9.85 -44.56
CA GLU A 212 7.91 -8.48 -44.05
C GLU A 212 9.34 -8.18 -43.60
N TYR A 213 10.01 -7.25 -44.29
CA TYR A 213 11.33 -6.73 -43.93
C TYR A 213 11.25 -5.43 -43.14
N ARG A 214 10.06 -5.09 -42.62
CA ARG A 214 9.91 -3.92 -41.74
C ARG A 214 10.75 -4.16 -40.51
N PHE A 215 11.72 -3.28 -40.29
CA PHE A 215 12.49 -3.30 -39.05
C PHE A 215 11.54 -2.93 -37.92
N ASP A 216 11.33 -3.85 -37.00
CA ASP A 216 10.58 -3.55 -35.79
C ASP A 216 11.53 -2.80 -34.86
N PHE A 217 11.24 -1.52 -34.61
CA PHE A 217 12.03 -0.74 -33.67
C PHE A 217 11.83 -1.37 -32.30
N SER A 218 12.88 -1.99 -31.75
CA SER A 218 12.83 -2.48 -30.38
C SER A 218 12.58 -1.28 -29.47
N SER A 219 11.59 -1.39 -28.58
CA SER A 219 11.28 -0.39 -27.57
C SER A 219 12.33 -0.38 -26.45
N ASP A 220 13.62 -0.30 -26.80
CA ASP A 220 14.68 -0.20 -25.82
C ASP A 220 14.45 1.07 -24.99
N PRO A 221 14.34 0.97 -23.65
CA PRO A 221 14.06 2.12 -22.80
C PRO A 221 15.17 3.19 -22.86
N GLU A 222 16.39 2.85 -23.28
CA GLU A 222 17.50 3.81 -23.41
C GLU A 222 17.77 4.19 -24.86
N MET A 223 17.80 5.50 -25.09
CA MET A 223 18.16 6.09 -26.37
C MET A 223 19.68 6.08 -26.51
N ASN A 224 20.20 5.72 -27.69
CA ASN A 224 21.63 5.84 -27.95
C ASN A 224 22.01 7.28 -28.37
N HIS A 225 23.32 7.57 -28.42
CA HIS A 225 23.82 8.91 -28.74
C HIS A 225 23.48 9.40 -30.16
N ILE A 226 23.26 8.48 -31.12
CA ILE A 226 22.86 8.83 -32.49
C ILE A 226 21.39 9.22 -32.51
N GLU A 227 20.53 8.42 -31.87
CA GLU A 227 19.09 8.72 -31.73
C GLU A 227 18.86 10.05 -31.00
N ALA A 228 19.62 10.30 -29.95
CA ALA A 228 19.58 11.58 -29.23
C ALA A 228 19.96 12.76 -30.13
N ALA A 229 21.06 12.62 -30.89
CA ALA A 229 21.48 13.67 -31.82
C ALA A 229 20.46 13.88 -32.95
N VAL A 230 19.79 12.82 -33.42
CA VAL A 230 18.68 12.92 -34.37
C VAL A 230 17.52 13.68 -33.73
N LEU A 231 17.15 13.36 -32.49
CA LEU A 231 16.07 14.03 -31.79
C LEU A 231 16.35 15.52 -31.57
N ASP A 232 17.60 15.90 -31.29
CA ASP A 232 18.02 17.30 -31.23
C ASP A 232 17.82 18.01 -32.58
N LEU A 233 18.16 17.35 -33.69
CA LEU A 233 17.92 17.89 -35.03
C LEU A 233 16.41 17.98 -35.36
N VAL A 234 15.60 17.04 -34.88
CA VAL A 234 14.13 17.11 -35.00
C VAL A 234 13.59 18.30 -34.21
N ALA A 235 14.08 18.53 -32.99
CA ALA A 235 13.67 19.66 -32.17
C ALA A 235 13.96 21.01 -32.85
N LEU A 236 15.10 21.13 -33.54
CA LEU A 236 15.41 22.31 -34.37
C LEU A 236 14.45 22.50 -35.56
N ARG A 237 13.79 21.44 -36.04
CA ARG A 237 12.77 21.53 -37.09
C ARG A 237 11.39 21.81 -36.53
N TYR A 238 11.13 21.55 -35.25
CA TYR A 238 9.82 21.75 -34.61
C TYR A 238 9.91 22.62 -33.34
N PRO A 239 10.50 23.83 -33.41
CA PRO A 239 10.84 24.62 -32.21
C PRO A 239 9.62 24.97 -31.36
N GLY A 240 8.45 25.19 -31.97
CA GLY A 240 7.22 25.49 -31.23
C GLY A 240 6.73 24.34 -30.35
N ILE A 241 6.78 23.09 -30.84
CA ILE A 241 6.33 21.91 -30.09
C ILE A 241 7.28 21.63 -28.93
N PHE A 242 8.59 21.62 -29.19
CA PHE A 242 9.60 21.33 -28.16
C PHE A 242 9.73 22.47 -27.14
N SER A 243 9.55 23.74 -27.53
CA SER A 243 9.47 24.84 -26.55
C SER A 243 8.20 24.75 -25.69
N SER A 244 7.09 24.28 -26.25
CA SER A 244 5.87 24.04 -25.47
C SER A 244 6.07 22.91 -24.46
N LEU A 245 6.80 21.86 -24.83
CA LEU A 245 7.18 20.77 -23.94
C LEU A 245 8.07 21.26 -22.78
N ASP A 246 9.09 22.08 -23.08
CA ASP A 246 9.96 22.68 -22.06
C ASP A 246 9.14 23.50 -21.04
N GLN A 247 8.26 24.38 -21.55
CA GLN A 247 7.40 25.23 -20.71
C GLN A 247 6.42 24.41 -19.86
N TYR A 248 5.88 23.34 -20.42
CA TYR A 248 4.99 22.43 -19.73
C TYR A 248 5.68 21.75 -18.54
N CYS A 249 6.88 21.19 -18.75
CA CYS A 249 7.65 20.55 -17.68
C CYS A 249 7.98 21.53 -16.55
N HIS A 250 8.26 22.80 -16.88
CA HIS A 250 8.52 23.83 -15.87
C HIS A 250 7.26 24.25 -15.12
N ARG A 251 6.13 24.42 -15.81
CA ARG A 251 4.86 24.87 -15.22
C ARG A 251 4.25 23.82 -14.29
N HIS A 252 4.34 22.55 -14.69
CA HIS A 252 3.66 21.44 -14.01
C HIS A 252 4.62 20.61 -13.17
N CYS A 253 5.82 21.11 -12.81
CA CYS A 253 6.83 20.35 -12.08
C CYS A 253 6.30 19.65 -10.82
N ASP A 254 5.29 20.25 -10.16
CA ASP A 254 4.61 19.74 -8.97
C ASP A 254 3.13 19.42 -9.22
N TYR A 255 2.80 18.80 -10.36
CA TYR A 255 1.40 18.50 -10.74
C TYR A 255 0.66 17.53 -9.79
N LEU A 256 1.40 16.80 -8.96
CA LEU A 256 0.84 15.82 -8.03
C LEU A 256 0.17 16.52 -6.84
N ASP A 257 -1.15 16.39 -6.74
CA ASP A 257 -1.87 16.90 -5.59
C ASP A 257 -1.47 16.12 -4.31
N ALA A 258 -1.12 16.87 -3.26
CA ALA A 258 -0.64 16.29 -2.01
C ALA A 258 -1.69 15.41 -1.30
N THR A 259 -2.98 15.73 -1.45
CA THR A 259 -4.08 14.94 -0.85
C THR A 259 -4.25 13.62 -1.61
N ILE A 260 -4.15 13.64 -2.95
CA ILE A 260 -4.17 12.44 -3.77
C ILE A 260 -2.95 11.55 -3.49
N GLY A 261 -1.76 12.14 -3.34
CA GLY A 261 -0.56 11.39 -2.98
C GLY A 261 -0.68 10.69 -1.62
N VAL A 262 -1.29 11.36 -0.63
CA VAL A 262 -1.55 10.77 0.68
C VAL A 262 -2.60 9.66 0.61
N TYR A 263 -3.72 9.92 -0.07
CA TYR A 263 -4.74 8.90 -0.30
C TYR A 263 -4.15 7.65 -0.98
N ASP A 264 -3.32 7.83 -2.02
CA ASP A 264 -2.72 6.72 -2.76
C ASP A 264 -1.87 5.81 -1.87
N ARG A 265 -1.12 6.36 -0.90
CA ARG A 265 -0.40 5.57 0.10
C ARG A 265 -1.35 4.94 1.12
N GLU A 266 -2.21 5.76 1.70
CA GLU A 266 -3.07 5.37 2.81
C GLU A 266 -4.07 4.27 2.43
N VAL A 267 -4.63 4.31 1.23
CA VAL A 267 -5.59 3.30 0.77
C VAL A 267 -4.95 1.91 0.67
N GLN A 268 -3.63 1.83 0.49
CA GLN A 268 -2.92 0.55 0.42
C GLN A 268 -2.90 -0.19 1.76
N PHE A 269 -3.07 0.51 2.88
CA PHE A 269 -3.26 -0.15 4.18
C PHE A 269 -4.48 -1.08 4.11
N TYR A 270 -5.60 -0.59 3.59
CA TYR A 270 -6.83 -1.37 3.46
C TYR A 270 -6.71 -2.46 2.40
N VAL A 271 -6.11 -2.15 1.24
CA VAL A 271 -5.87 -3.14 0.19
C VAL A 271 -5.00 -4.29 0.72
N ALA A 272 -3.89 -3.99 1.39
CA ALA A 272 -2.99 -4.99 1.96
C ALA A 272 -3.69 -5.86 3.02
N CYS A 273 -4.48 -5.25 3.91
CA CYS A 273 -5.26 -5.98 4.91
C CYS A 273 -6.26 -6.95 4.27
N LEU A 274 -7.07 -6.48 3.31
CA LEU A 274 -8.07 -7.33 2.65
C LEU A 274 -7.43 -8.43 1.80
N GLU A 275 -6.37 -8.11 1.04
CA GLU A 275 -5.63 -9.14 0.30
C GLU A 275 -4.99 -10.17 1.21
N HIS A 276 -4.56 -9.77 2.42
CA HIS A 276 -4.06 -10.72 3.41
C HIS A 276 -5.18 -11.64 3.91
N VAL A 277 -6.33 -11.09 4.29
CA VAL A 277 -7.52 -11.86 4.73
C VAL A 277 -7.99 -12.85 3.66
N GLU A 278 -8.04 -12.45 2.40
CA GLU A 278 -8.45 -13.31 1.27
C GLU A 278 -7.60 -14.60 1.15
N ARG A 279 -6.33 -14.58 1.59
CA ARG A 279 -5.45 -15.77 1.53
C ARG A 279 -5.90 -16.90 2.47
N PHE A 280 -6.69 -16.59 3.48
CA PHE A 280 -7.14 -17.55 4.49
C PHE A 280 -8.51 -18.16 4.17
N LYS A 281 -9.32 -17.49 3.33
CA LYS A 281 -10.67 -17.94 2.97
C LYS A 281 -10.71 -19.35 2.38
N PRO A 282 -9.79 -19.78 1.48
CA PRO A 282 -9.79 -21.15 0.95
C PRO A 282 -9.59 -22.23 2.01
N SER A 283 -8.96 -21.88 3.14
CA SER A 283 -8.72 -22.78 4.28
C SER A 283 -9.87 -22.78 5.30
N GLY A 284 -10.99 -22.10 4.99
CA GLY A 284 -12.17 -22.03 5.87
C GLY A 284 -11.95 -21.20 7.14
N LEU A 285 -10.89 -20.38 7.21
CA LEU A 285 -10.58 -19.59 8.39
C LEU A 285 -11.30 -18.23 8.35
N PRO A 286 -12.17 -17.95 9.34
CA PRO A 286 -12.99 -16.74 9.32
C PRO A 286 -12.22 -15.50 9.78
N PHE A 287 -12.65 -14.34 9.31
CA PHE A 287 -12.25 -13.04 9.85
C PHE A 287 -13.51 -12.23 10.14
N CYS A 288 -13.44 -11.37 11.15
CA CYS A 288 -14.54 -10.47 11.51
C CYS A 288 -14.03 -9.05 11.77
N TYR A 289 -14.94 -8.08 11.66
CA TYR A 289 -14.70 -6.73 12.16
C TYR A 289 -15.06 -6.72 13.65
N PRO A 290 -14.09 -6.58 14.57
CA PRO A 290 -14.36 -6.71 15.99
C PRO A 290 -15.25 -5.57 16.48
N THR A 291 -16.09 -5.86 17.48
CA THR A 291 -16.74 -4.82 18.27
C THR A 291 -15.74 -4.31 19.30
N VAL A 292 -15.26 -3.08 19.12
CA VAL A 292 -14.30 -2.46 20.05
C VAL A 292 -15.05 -1.59 21.06
N ILE A 293 -14.75 -1.75 22.35
CA ILE A 293 -15.44 -1.05 23.45
C ILE A 293 -14.42 -0.41 24.41
N ASP A 294 -14.79 0.70 25.03
CA ASP A 294 -13.97 1.45 26.02
C ASP A 294 -14.68 1.64 27.37
N ARG A 295 -15.98 1.32 27.47
CA ARG A 295 -16.80 1.50 28.70
C ARG A 295 -17.07 0.23 29.49
N SER A 296 -16.72 -0.94 28.95
CA SER A 296 -16.91 -2.24 29.56
C SER A 296 -15.70 -3.10 29.25
N LYS A 297 -15.33 -3.98 30.18
CA LYS A 297 -14.18 -4.89 30.05
C LYS A 297 -14.61 -6.32 29.68
N GLU A 298 -15.87 -6.48 29.28
CA GLU A 298 -16.37 -7.74 28.74
C GLU A 298 -15.76 -7.99 27.36
N ILE A 299 -14.95 -9.05 27.26
CA ILE A 299 -14.31 -9.45 26.01
C ILE A 299 -14.66 -10.88 25.67
N HIS A 300 -14.80 -11.16 24.38
CA HIS A 300 -15.05 -12.50 23.88
C HIS A 300 -14.53 -12.68 22.47
N GLY A 301 -14.22 -13.92 22.12
CA GLY A 301 -13.87 -14.32 20.76
C GLY A 301 -14.39 -15.71 20.47
N HIS A 302 -14.91 -15.89 19.27
CA HIS A 302 -15.42 -17.17 18.78
C HIS A 302 -14.64 -17.62 17.54
N GLU A 303 -14.19 -18.86 17.56
CA GLU A 303 -13.36 -19.49 16.52
C GLU A 303 -12.10 -18.65 16.19
N VAL A 304 -11.48 -18.01 17.17
CA VAL A 304 -10.29 -17.17 16.98
C VAL A 304 -9.02 -18.03 16.84
N PHE A 305 -8.00 -17.49 16.16
CA PHE A 305 -6.75 -18.22 15.92
C PHE A 305 -5.54 -17.29 15.83
N ASP A 306 -4.35 -17.84 16.10
CA ASP A 306 -3.08 -17.13 15.94
C ASP A 306 -2.78 -16.94 14.44
N LEU A 307 -2.69 -15.68 14.02
CA LEU A 307 -2.55 -15.32 12.61
C LEU A 307 -1.17 -15.68 12.05
N ALA A 308 -0.11 -15.53 12.83
CA ALA A 308 1.26 -15.86 12.42
C ALA A 308 1.43 -17.37 12.22
N LEU A 309 0.90 -18.16 13.15
CA LEU A 309 0.87 -19.61 13.07
C LEU A 309 0.01 -20.07 11.90
N ALA A 310 -1.20 -19.52 11.73
CA ALA A 310 -2.08 -19.87 10.63
C ALA A 310 -1.42 -19.64 9.27
N ASN A 311 -0.73 -18.51 9.10
CA ASN A 311 0.03 -18.21 7.88
C ASN A 311 1.10 -19.28 7.57
N THR A 312 1.72 -19.84 8.61
CA THR A 312 2.71 -20.91 8.47
C THR A 312 2.07 -22.26 8.17
N LEU A 313 0.97 -22.61 8.87
CA LEU A 313 0.30 -23.91 8.72
C LEU A 313 -0.41 -24.04 7.37
N ILE A 314 -1.03 -22.97 6.85
CA ILE A 314 -1.67 -22.98 5.53
C ILE A 314 -0.64 -23.28 4.42
N ARG A 315 0.55 -22.67 4.48
CA ARG A 315 1.66 -22.97 3.56
C ARG A 315 2.11 -24.43 3.63
N LYS A 316 2.00 -25.05 4.81
CA LYS A 316 2.32 -26.46 5.05
C LYS A 316 1.12 -27.41 4.81
N HIS A 317 -0.02 -26.87 4.41
CA HIS A 317 -1.29 -27.61 4.24
C HIS A 317 -1.71 -28.37 5.51
N ALA A 318 -1.44 -27.76 6.67
CA ALA A 318 -1.77 -28.29 7.97
C ALA A 318 -3.02 -27.57 8.53
N PRO A 319 -3.88 -28.27 9.31
CA PRO A 319 -5.06 -27.66 9.91
C PRO A 319 -4.66 -26.64 10.98
N VAL A 320 -5.45 -25.57 11.10
CA VAL A 320 -5.33 -24.55 12.15
C VAL A 320 -6.43 -24.80 13.16
N VAL A 321 -6.08 -24.89 14.45
CA VAL A 321 -7.05 -25.04 15.53
C VAL A 321 -7.53 -23.67 15.97
N THR A 322 -8.84 -23.46 15.96
CA THR A 322 -9.50 -22.26 16.47
C THR A 322 -9.92 -22.45 17.93
N ASN A 323 -9.99 -21.37 18.70
CA ASN A 323 -10.37 -21.39 20.10
C ASN A 323 -11.43 -20.33 20.40
N ASP A 324 -12.20 -20.55 21.46
CA ASP A 324 -13.12 -19.57 22.00
C ASP A 324 -12.54 -19.00 23.29
N PHE A 325 -12.90 -17.75 23.62
CA PHE A 325 -12.64 -17.17 24.93
C PHE A 325 -13.76 -16.20 25.32
N PHE A 326 -13.94 -16.05 26.62
CA PHE A 326 -14.90 -15.12 27.19
C PHE A 326 -14.44 -14.68 28.58
N LEU A 327 -14.53 -13.39 28.85
CA LEU A 327 -14.26 -12.81 30.16
C LEU A 327 -15.30 -11.73 30.41
N LYS A 328 -15.96 -11.82 31.57
CA LYS A 328 -17.04 -10.93 31.97
C LYS A 328 -16.90 -10.53 33.42
N ASP A 329 -17.45 -9.36 33.74
CA ASP A 329 -17.54 -8.84 35.09
C ASP A 329 -18.04 -9.89 36.11
N PRO A 330 -17.34 -10.09 37.24
CA PRO A 330 -16.18 -9.33 37.74
C PRO A 330 -14.81 -9.88 37.31
N GLU A 331 -14.74 -10.93 36.50
CA GLU A 331 -13.50 -11.60 36.09
C GLU A 331 -12.64 -10.67 35.23
N ARG A 332 -11.32 -10.66 35.46
CA ARG A 332 -10.34 -9.79 34.77
C ARG A 332 -9.07 -10.51 34.32
N ILE A 333 -8.94 -11.80 34.64
CA ILE A 333 -7.71 -12.56 34.47
C ILE A 333 -8.08 -13.92 33.88
N PHE A 334 -7.35 -14.34 32.84
CA PHE A 334 -7.32 -15.72 32.41
C PHE A 334 -6.15 -16.44 33.08
N VAL A 335 -6.42 -17.59 33.69
CA VAL A 335 -5.38 -18.52 34.15
C VAL A 335 -5.46 -19.77 33.29
N VAL A 336 -4.50 -19.92 32.37
CA VAL A 336 -4.46 -21.03 31.42
C VAL A 336 -3.41 -22.05 31.87
N SER A 337 -3.87 -23.22 32.33
CA SER A 337 -3.01 -24.32 32.77
C SER A 337 -3.08 -25.51 31.79
N GLY A 338 -2.15 -26.45 31.91
CA GLY A 338 -2.11 -27.66 31.09
C GLY A 338 -0.69 -28.07 30.71
N ALA A 339 -0.57 -29.23 30.06
CA ALA A 339 0.72 -29.79 29.64
C ALA A 339 1.49 -28.84 28.71
N ASN A 340 2.83 -28.95 28.72
CA ASN A 340 3.67 -28.26 27.74
C ASN A 340 3.32 -28.74 26.34
N GLN A 341 3.50 -27.86 25.34
CA GLN A 341 3.10 -28.09 23.95
C GLN A 341 1.57 -28.19 23.71
N GLY A 342 0.73 -27.93 24.72
CA GLY A 342 -0.72 -27.87 24.58
C GLY A 342 -1.29 -26.60 23.92
N GLY A 343 -0.45 -25.73 23.36
CA GLY A 343 -0.89 -24.50 22.68
C GLY A 343 -1.14 -23.28 23.58
N LYS A 344 -0.78 -23.33 24.88
CA LYS A 344 -0.99 -22.22 25.84
C LYS A 344 -0.38 -20.90 25.37
N THR A 345 0.88 -20.92 24.92
CA THR A 345 1.56 -19.73 24.39
C THR A 345 0.90 -19.20 23.12
N THR A 346 0.47 -20.09 22.23
CA THR A 346 -0.28 -19.72 21.02
C THR A 346 -1.60 -19.05 21.35
N PHE A 347 -2.31 -19.55 22.37
CA PHE A 347 -3.55 -18.93 22.84
C PHE A 347 -3.29 -17.53 23.43
N ALA A 348 -2.26 -17.37 24.28
CA ALA A 348 -1.87 -16.08 24.81
C ALA A 348 -1.50 -15.07 23.69
N ARG A 349 -0.74 -15.51 22.69
CA ARG A 349 -0.41 -14.71 21.50
C ARG A 349 -1.65 -14.33 20.70
N THR A 350 -2.60 -15.25 20.52
CA THR A 350 -3.87 -15.00 19.84
C THR A 350 -4.60 -13.82 20.50
N ILE A 351 -4.75 -13.82 21.83
CA ILE A 351 -5.40 -12.72 22.55
C ILE A 351 -4.70 -11.37 22.30
N GLY A 352 -3.36 -11.35 22.34
CA GLY A 352 -2.59 -10.13 22.09
C GLY A 352 -2.70 -9.64 20.64
N GLN A 353 -2.63 -10.55 19.68
CA GLN A 353 -2.80 -10.24 18.26
C GLN A 353 -4.19 -9.66 17.98
N LEU A 354 -5.24 -10.27 18.53
CA LEU A 354 -6.62 -9.79 18.38
C LEU A 354 -6.78 -8.34 18.86
N HIS A 355 -6.37 -8.06 20.10
CA HIS A 355 -6.48 -6.72 20.66
C HIS A 355 -5.68 -5.71 19.85
N TYR A 356 -4.44 -6.04 19.47
CA TYR A 356 -3.60 -5.12 18.72
C TYR A 356 -4.17 -4.80 17.33
N LEU A 357 -4.57 -5.83 16.57
CA LEU A 357 -5.17 -5.68 15.24
C LEU A 357 -6.48 -4.88 15.31
N ALA A 358 -7.31 -5.13 16.33
CA ALA A 358 -8.52 -4.34 16.58
C ALA A 358 -8.19 -2.87 16.90
N GLY A 359 -7.15 -2.64 17.72
CA GLY A 359 -6.69 -1.29 18.08
C GLY A 359 -6.16 -0.47 16.91
N ILE A 360 -5.72 -1.10 15.82
CA ILE A 360 -5.36 -0.41 14.56
C ILE A 360 -6.49 -0.41 13.52
N GLY A 361 -7.68 -0.90 13.87
CA GLY A 361 -8.85 -0.94 12.99
C GLY A 361 -8.75 -1.94 11.84
N CYS A 362 -8.02 -3.03 12.02
CA CYS A 362 -7.98 -4.16 11.09
C CYS A 362 -9.09 -5.18 11.39
N PRO A 363 -9.51 -5.97 10.38
CA PRO A 363 -10.22 -7.22 10.64
C PRO A 363 -9.35 -8.15 11.49
N VAL A 364 -9.98 -8.94 12.36
CA VAL A 364 -9.28 -9.86 13.25
C VAL A 364 -9.57 -11.33 12.91
N PRO A 365 -8.61 -12.25 13.14
CA PRO A 365 -8.80 -13.67 12.89
C PRO A 365 -9.84 -14.28 13.85
N GLY A 366 -10.96 -14.75 13.29
CA GLY A 366 -12.05 -15.32 14.06
C GLY A 366 -13.41 -15.02 13.48
N ARG A 367 -14.42 -15.75 13.92
CA ARG A 367 -15.80 -15.61 13.45
C ARG A 367 -16.51 -14.43 14.10
N GLU A 368 -16.22 -14.18 15.37
CA GLU A 368 -16.74 -13.05 16.12
C GLU A 368 -15.71 -12.62 17.17
N ALA A 369 -15.61 -11.32 17.42
CA ALA A 369 -14.80 -10.79 18.51
C ALA A 369 -15.40 -9.50 19.09
N ARG A 370 -15.39 -9.41 20.42
CA ARG A 370 -15.61 -8.19 21.19
C ARG A 370 -14.37 -7.94 22.04
N LEU A 371 -13.74 -6.80 21.84
CA LEU A 371 -12.40 -6.52 22.38
C LEU A 371 -12.37 -5.15 23.06
N PHE A 372 -11.58 -5.03 24.11
CA PHE A 372 -11.43 -3.78 24.85
C PHE A 372 -10.38 -2.89 24.18
N LEU A 373 -10.66 -1.59 24.07
CA LEU A 373 -9.69 -0.61 23.61
C LEU A 373 -8.72 -0.29 24.75
N PHE A 374 -7.54 -0.90 24.68
CA PHE A 374 -6.48 -0.72 25.67
C PHE A 374 -5.74 0.61 25.48
N ASP A 375 -5.16 1.13 26.56
CA ASP A 375 -4.24 2.27 26.51
C ASP A 375 -2.78 1.83 26.29
N SER A 376 -2.39 0.69 26.86
CA SER A 376 -1.08 0.06 26.73
C SER A 376 -1.21 -1.47 26.71
N LEU A 377 -0.40 -2.11 25.87
CA LEU A 377 -0.28 -3.56 25.79
C LEU A 377 1.12 -3.96 26.27
N PHE A 378 1.17 -4.82 27.27
CA PHE A 378 2.41 -5.30 27.88
C PHE A 378 2.53 -6.82 27.71
N THR A 379 3.76 -7.29 27.53
CA THR A 379 4.09 -8.71 27.46
C THR A 379 5.18 -9.06 28.46
N HIS A 380 5.03 -10.21 29.09
CA HIS A 380 6.06 -10.82 29.93
C HIS A 380 6.22 -12.29 29.53
N PHE A 381 7.05 -12.51 28.51
CA PHE A 381 7.41 -13.83 28.01
C PHE A 381 8.81 -14.19 28.51
N GLU A 382 9.06 -15.49 28.67
CA GLU A 382 10.39 -16.02 28.97
C GLU A 382 11.40 -15.55 27.90
N ARG A 383 12.56 -15.06 28.35
CA ARG A 383 13.68 -14.69 27.49
C ARG A 383 14.86 -15.62 27.78
N GLU A 384 15.68 -15.86 26.75
CA GLU A 384 16.97 -16.53 26.93
C GLU A 384 17.89 -15.65 27.79
N GLU A 385 18.74 -16.28 28.61
CA GLU A 385 19.69 -15.57 29.48
C GLU A 385 20.72 -14.81 28.63
N ASP A 386 20.88 -13.50 28.89
CA ASP A 386 22.01 -12.76 28.33
C ASP A 386 23.25 -13.03 29.19
N LEU A 387 24.12 -13.92 28.70
CA LEU A 387 25.38 -14.29 29.35
C LEU A 387 26.33 -13.10 29.60
N ARG A 388 26.02 -11.91 29.09
CA ARG A 388 26.77 -10.66 29.28
C ARG A 388 26.29 -9.84 30.47
N ASN A 389 25.11 -10.14 31.03
CA ASN A 389 24.60 -9.48 32.22
C ASN A 389 25.04 -10.24 33.48
N LEU A 390 25.40 -9.49 34.52
CA LEU A 390 25.81 -10.03 35.83
C LEU A 390 24.60 -10.32 36.75
N SER A 391 23.38 -9.96 36.32
CA SER A 391 22.12 -10.20 37.03
C SER A 391 21.61 -11.61 36.77
N GLY A 392 20.95 -12.21 37.77
CA GLY A 392 20.33 -13.53 37.61
C GLY A 392 19.01 -13.44 36.83
N LYS A 393 18.62 -14.50 36.11
CA LYS A 393 17.36 -14.55 35.33
C LYS A 393 16.11 -14.13 36.12
N LEU A 394 16.05 -14.49 37.41
CA LEU A 394 14.96 -14.08 38.29
C LEU A 394 14.96 -12.57 38.57
N GLU A 395 16.12 -11.98 38.82
CA GLU A 395 16.24 -10.54 39.06
C GLU A 395 15.77 -9.75 37.83
N ASP A 396 16.20 -10.18 36.64
CA ASP A 396 15.77 -9.58 35.38
C ASP A 396 14.24 -9.67 35.18
N ASP A 397 13.64 -10.84 35.44
CA ASP A 397 12.18 -11.01 35.35
C ASP A 397 11.42 -10.14 36.36
N LEU A 398 11.91 -10.03 37.60
CA LEU A 398 11.31 -9.17 38.63
C LEU A 398 11.40 -7.69 38.26
N LEU A 399 12.55 -7.23 37.75
CA LEU A 399 12.73 -5.84 37.30
C LEU A 399 11.81 -5.51 36.11
N ARG A 400 11.65 -6.45 35.16
CA ARG A 400 10.71 -6.25 34.03
C ARG A 400 9.26 -6.17 34.49
N ILE A 401 8.81 -7.08 35.35
CA ILE A 401 7.44 -7.05 35.89
C ILE A 401 7.22 -5.77 36.70
N HIS A 402 8.18 -5.36 37.52
CA HIS A 402 8.09 -4.10 38.26
C HIS A 402 7.88 -2.91 37.32
N GLY A 403 8.70 -2.78 36.26
CA GLY A 403 8.56 -1.69 35.29
C GLY A 403 7.27 -1.77 34.43
N ILE A 404 6.68 -2.94 34.27
CA ILE A 404 5.33 -3.08 33.69
C ILE A 404 4.29 -2.53 34.68
N LEU A 405 4.33 -2.97 35.94
CA LEU A 405 3.37 -2.59 36.97
C LEU A 405 3.39 -1.09 37.28
N GLU A 406 4.55 -0.43 37.20
CA GLU A 406 4.67 1.03 37.36
C GLU A 406 3.95 1.82 36.26
N ARG A 407 3.82 1.25 35.05
CA ARG A 407 3.21 1.91 33.88
C ARG A 407 1.78 1.44 33.60
N ALA A 408 1.41 0.26 34.08
CA ALA A 408 0.10 -0.33 33.83
C ALA A 408 -1.01 0.48 34.49
N THR A 409 -2.07 0.72 33.74
CA THR A 409 -3.30 1.37 34.22
C THR A 409 -4.42 0.33 34.31
N PRO A 410 -5.60 0.68 34.87
CA PRO A 410 -6.76 -0.20 34.80
C PRO A 410 -7.14 -0.59 33.38
N ASP A 411 -6.80 0.21 32.38
CA ASP A 411 -7.18 0.04 30.97
C ASP A 411 -6.05 -0.59 30.13
N SER A 412 -5.00 -1.07 30.79
CA SER A 412 -3.91 -1.80 30.14
C SER A 412 -4.20 -3.30 30.03
N ILE A 413 -3.61 -3.93 29.03
CA ILE A 413 -3.62 -5.39 28.86
C ILE A 413 -2.22 -5.92 29.14
N LEU A 414 -2.13 -6.93 30.00
CA LEU A 414 -0.88 -7.65 30.31
C LEU A 414 -1.02 -9.12 29.89
N ILE A 415 -0.10 -9.58 29.04
CA ILE A 415 -0.02 -10.98 28.60
C ILE A 415 1.26 -11.60 29.17
N MET A 416 1.09 -12.58 30.05
CA MET A 416 2.19 -13.30 30.69
C MET A 416 2.24 -14.73 30.16
N ASN A 417 3.43 -15.22 29.83
CA ASN A 417 3.65 -16.62 29.45
C ASN A 417 4.89 -17.16 30.13
N GLU A 418 4.71 -18.23 30.92
CA GLU A 418 5.80 -18.96 31.61
C GLU A 418 6.71 -18.05 32.45
N SER A 419 6.10 -17.12 33.20
CA SER A 419 6.83 -16.23 34.10
C SER A 419 7.35 -16.97 35.34
N PHE A 420 8.54 -16.59 35.83
CA PHE A 420 9.17 -17.14 37.04
C PHE A 420 9.55 -18.63 36.97
N GLY A 421 9.81 -19.16 35.77
CA GLY A 421 10.20 -20.57 35.60
C GLY A 421 11.54 -20.98 36.22
N SER A 422 12.36 -20.03 36.68
CA SER A 422 13.72 -20.25 37.21
C SER A 422 13.84 -20.17 38.74
N THR A 423 12.73 -20.09 39.49
CA THR A 423 12.76 -19.99 40.97
C THR A 423 12.45 -21.32 41.66
N THR A 424 12.71 -21.40 42.96
CA THR A 424 12.24 -22.56 43.74
C THR A 424 10.72 -22.56 43.79
N LEU A 425 10.09 -23.74 43.84
CA LEU A 425 8.62 -23.86 43.91
C LEU A 425 8.02 -23.05 45.07
N SER A 426 8.75 -22.89 46.17
CA SER A 426 8.33 -22.06 47.31
C SER A 426 8.33 -20.57 46.98
N ASP A 427 9.35 -20.06 46.28
CA ASP A 427 9.45 -18.63 45.95
C ASP A 427 8.58 -18.24 44.75
N ALA A 428 8.13 -19.21 43.93
CA ALA A 428 7.15 -18.97 42.86
C ALA A 428 5.71 -18.86 43.37
N LEU A 429 5.39 -19.48 44.52
CA LEU A 429 4.05 -19.60 45.07
C LEU A 429 3.73 -18.58 46.18
N PHE A 430 4.76 -18.06 46.85
CA PHE A 430 4.68 -17.08 47.93
C PHE A 430 5.34 -15.77 47.52
#